data_AF-A0A085M001-F1
#
_entry.id   AF-A0A085M001-F1
#
_cell.length_a   1.000
_cell.length_b   1.000
_cell.length_c   1.000
_cell.angle_alpha   90.00
_cell.angle_beta   90.00
_cell.angle_gamma   90.00
#
_symmetry.space_group_name_H-M   'P 1'
#
loop_
_entity.id
_entity.type
_entity.pdbx_description
1 polymer ?
#
loop_
_entity_poly.entity_id
_entity_poly.type
_entity_poly.pdbx_seq_one_letter_code
_entity_poly.pdbx_strand_id
1 'polypeptide(L)'
;MSGVKHKGGDNTAQKAKKRRALTIATKMDITERVERGERIADVGRAHNLNRSMVGTIMKSKDKIKEHAKTALAMHSKIVSYRRGVVMAEMEQLLRMWIEGRRRCCRFIFKASRQQKKEALVI
;
A
#
# COMPACT_ATOMS: atom_id res chain seq x y z
N MET A 1 -19.59 31.74 -46.04
CA MET A 1 -19.22 31.76 -44.61
C MET A 1 -17.86 31.09 -44.46
N SER A 2 -16.77 31.87 -44.60
CA SER A 2 -15.40 31.34 -44.60
C SER A 2 -14.89 31.19 -43.17
N GLY A 3 -14.70 29.95 -42.72
CA GLY A 3 -14.13 29.63 -41.42
C GLY A 3 -12.63 29.95 -41.40
N VAL A 4 -12.27 31.01 -40.67
CA VAL A 4 -10.88 31.39 -40.42
C VAL A 4 -10.23 30.37 -39.49
N LYS A 5 -9.33 29.54 -40.04
CA LYS A 5 -8.42 28.69 -39.27
C LYS A 5 -7.36 29.56 -38.60
N HIS A 6 -7.51 29.80 -37.30
CA HIS A 6 -6.44 30.36 -36.48
C HIS A 6 -5.31 29.33 -36.34
N LYS A 7 -4.24 29.51 -37.13
CA LYS A 7 -2.97 28.80 -36.96
C LYS A 7 -2.04 29.73 -36.17
N GLY A 8 -2.24 29.78 -34.86
CA GLY A 8 -1.33 30.43 -33.93
C GLY A 8 -0.04 29.62 -33.82
N GLY A 9 0.91 29.88 -34.72
CA GLY A 9 2.28 29.40 -34.61
C GLY A 9 3.03 30.28 -33.63
N ASP A 10 3.02 29.91 -32.35
CA ASP A 10 3.97 30.47 -31.40
C ASP A 10 5.28 29.66 -31.51
N ASN A 11 6.26 30.25 -32.17
CA ASN A 11 7.61 29.72 -32.34
C ASN A 11 8.41 29.98 -31.06
N THR A 12 7.92 29.51 -29.91
CA THR A 12 8.67 29.57 -28.67
C THR A 12 9.72 28.46 -28.71
N ALA A 13 10.96 28.86 -28.98
CA ALA A 13 12.16 28.03 -28.92
C ALA A 13 12.02 26.98 -27.83
N GLN A 14 11.88 25.71 -28.24
CA GLN A 14 11.68 24.58 -27.35
C GLN A 14 12.94 24.40 -26.51
N LYS A 15 13.06 25.14 -25.39
CA LYS A 15 13.99 24.79 -24.32
C LYS A 15 13.67 23.34 -23.94
N ALA A 16 14.61 22.44 -24.20
CA ALA A 16 14.47 21.03 -23.92
C ALA A 16 13.99 20.87 -22.47
N LYS A 17 12.72 20.43 -22.32
CA LYS A 17 12.08 20.33 -21.01
C LYS A 17 12.89 19.33 -20.17
N LYS A 18 13.59 19.81 -19.14
CA LYS A 18 14.39 18.95 -18.25
C LYS A 18 13.49 17.85 -17.70
N ARG A 19 13.88 16.59 -17.93
CA ARG A 19 13.10 15.43 -17.51
C ARG A 19 13.09 15.39 -15.97
N ARG A 20 11.90 15.44 -15.36
CA ARG A 20 11.72 15.26 -13.91
C ARG A 20 11.70 13.77 -13.59
N ALA A 21 12.63 13.32 -12.76
CA ALA A 21 12.58 11.97 -12.19
C ALA A 21 11.55 11.93 -11.06
N LEU A 22 10.76 10.87 -11.01
CA LEU A 22 9.78 10.60 -9.95
C LEU A 22 10.10 9.23 -9.34
N THR A 23 10.00 9.13 -8.02
CA THR A 23 10.16 7.86 -7.31
C THR A 23 9.00 6.91 -7.59
N ILE A 24 9.20 5.61 -7.41
CA ILE A 24 8.14 4.61 -7.57
C ILE A 24 6.99 4.88 -6.59
N ALA A 25 7.31 5.25 -5.34
CA ALA A 25 6.31 5.60 -4.33
C ALA A 25 5.39 6.75 -4.77
N THR A 26 5.93 7.84 -5.30
CA THR A 26 5.09 8.96 -5.79
C THR A 26 4.21 8.54 -6.96
N LYS A 27 4.70 7.67 -7.85
CA LYS A 27 3.89 7.14 -8.96
C LYS A 27 2.78 6.20 -8.48
N MET A 28 3.02 5.43 -7.42
CA MET A 28 1.99 4.60 -6.79
C MET A 28 0.90 5.45 -6.15
N ASP A 29 1.25 6.45 -5.36
CA ASP A 29 0.28 7.35 -4.72
C ASP A 29 -0.63 8.03 -5.75
N ILE A 30 -0.05 8.54 -6.85
CA ILE A 30 -0.81 9.10 -7.98
C ILE A 30 -1.79 8.06 -8.56
N THR A 31 -1.35 6.81 -8.71
CA THR A 31 -2.17 5.73 -9.28
C THR A 31 -3.34 5.40 -8.34
N GLU A 32 -3.08 5.28 -7.05
CA GLU A 32 -4.09 4.98 -6.02
C GLU A 32 -5.14 6.09 -5.88
N ARG A 33 -4.73 7.36 -5.93
CA ARG A 33 -5.64 8.51 -5.87
C ARG A 33 -6.56 8.58 -7.10
N VAL A 34 -6.02 8.33 -8.28
CA VAL A 34 -6.83 8.28 -9.51
C VAL A 34 -7.77 7.07 -9.52
N GLU A 35 -7.31 5.89 -9.06
CA GLU A 35 -8.18 4.69 -8.93
C GLU A 35 -9.30 4.89 -7.89
N ARG A 36 -9.06 5.72 -6.86
CA ARG A 36 -10.09 6.15 -5.89
C ARG A 36 -11.15 7.09 -6.48
N GLY A 37 -10.95 7.55 -7.72
CA GLY A 37 -11.88 8.44 -8.42
C GLY A 37 -11.54 9.93 -8.30
N GLU A 38 -10.37 10.31 -7.76
CA GLU A 38 -9.95 11.71 -7.78
C GLU A 38 -9.67 12.19 -9.22
N ARG A 39 -10.03 13.45 -9.52
CA ARG A 39 -9.83 14.00 -10.86
C ARG A 39 -8.32 14.12 -11.14
N ILE A 40 -7.91 13.65 -12.33
CA ILE A 40 -6.52 13.71 -12.81
C ILE A 40 -5.91 15.12 -12.69
N ALA A 41 -6.70 16.16 -12.90
CA ALA A 41 -6.26 17.55 -12.77
C ALA A 41 -5.90 17.93 -11.32
N ASP A 42 -6.66 17.42 -10.35
CA ASP A 42 -6.52 17.74 -8.93
C ASP A 42 -5.30 16.99 -8.36
N VAL A 43 -5.16 15.71 -8.73
CA VAL A 43 -3.96 14.90 -8.42
C VAL A 43 -2.71 15.52 -9.06
N GLY A 44 -2.81 15.96 -10.32
CA GLY A 44 -1.71 16.67 -10.99
C GLY A 44 -1.28 17.93 -10.22
N ARG A 45 -2.23 18.77 -9.78
CA ARG A 45 -1.92 19.97 -8.98
C ARG A 45 -1.25 19.62 -7.65
N ALA A 46 -1.74 18.59 -6.94
CA ALA A 46 -1.15 18.16 -5.67
C ALA A 46 0.33 17.74 -5.79
N HIS A 47 0.71 17.13 -6.91
CA HIS A 47 2.09 16.68 -7.15
C HIS A 47 2.94 17.65 -8.02
N ASN A 48 2.40 18.83 -8.36
CA ASN A 48 3.00 19.78 -9.30
C ASN A 48 3.34 19.13 -10.67
N LEU A 49 2.40 18.34 -11.20
CA LEU A 49 2.48 17.63 -12.47
C LEU A 49 1.42 18.16 -13.44
N ASN A 50 1.77 18.19 -14.71
CA ASN A 50 0.77 18.47 -15.76
C ASN A 50 -0.12 17.24 -16.00
N ARG A 51 -1.35 17.47 -16.50
CA ARG A 51 -2.34 16.42 -16.76
C ARG A 51 -1.80 15.31 -17.68
N SER A 52 -0.99 15.69 -18.68
CA SER A 52 -0.37 14.75 -19.62
C SER A 52 0.54 13.75 -18.91
N MET A 53 1.36 14.22 -17.97
CA MET A 53 2.28 13.38 -17.22
C MET A 53 1.57 12.40 -16.29
N VAL A 54 0.48 12.83 -15.64
CA VAL A 54 -0.39 11.93 -14.87
C VAL A 54 -1.03 10.88 -15.78
N GLY A 55 -1.47 11.28 -16.99
CA GLY A 55 -1.97 10.34 -18.00
C GLY A 55 -0.92 9.29 -18.42
N THR A 56 0.33 9.69 -18.59
CA THR A 56 1.43 8.76 -18.90
C THR A 56 1.72 7.80 -17.73
N ILE A 57 1.63 8.27 -16.49
CA ILE A 57 1.73 7.42 -15.29
C ILE A 57 0.61 6.38 -15.30
N MET A 58 -0.63 6.79 -15.53
CA MET A 58 -1.78 5.87 -15.60
C MET A 58 -1.67 4.84 -16.72
N LYS A 59 -1.13 5.21 -17.89
CA LYS A 59 -0.85 4.25 -18.98
C LYS A 59 0.19 3.19 -18.60
N SER A 60 1.08 3.50 -17.66
CA SER A 60 2.15 2.61 -17.20
C SER A 60 1.89 2.01 -15.81
N LYS A 61 0.65 2.09 -15.31
CA LYS A 61 0.27 1.70 -13.96
C LYS A 61 0.67 0.27 -13.60
N ASP A 62 0.47 -0.69 -14.50
CA ASP A 62 0.71 -2.10 -14.22
C ASP A 62 2.21 -2.36 -14.06
N LYS A 63 3.02 -1.76 -14.93
CA LYS A 63 4.48 -1.80 -14.82
C LYS A 63 4.97 -1.16 -13.52
N ILE A 64 4.38 -0.04 -13.11
CA ILE A 64 4.72 0.63 -11.85
C ILE A 64 4.40 -0.27 -10.65
N LYS A 65 3.23 -0.93 -10.64
CA LYS A 65 2.82 -1.87 -9.59
C LYS A 65 3.77 -3.08 -9.53
N GLU A 66 4.15 -3.64 -10.67
CA GLU A 66 5.13 -4.74 -10.72
C GLU A 66 6.51 -4.31 -10.22
N HIS A 67 7.03 -3.17 -10.69
CA HIS A 67 8.30 -2.63 -10.20
C HIS A 67 8.29 -2.33 -8.70
N ALA A 68 7.15 -1.89 -8.15
CA ALA A 68 7.00 -1.68 -6.72
C ALA A 68 7.08 -2.99 -5.93
N LYS A 69 6.44 -4.06 -6.41
CA LYS A 69 6.55 -5.40 -5.81
C LYS A 69 8.00 -5.90 -5.85
N THR A 70 8.68 -5.76 -6.99
CA THR A 70 10.09 -6.15 -7.11
C THR A 70 10.99 -5.31 -6.18
N ALA A 71 10.75 -4.00 -6.08
CA ALA A 71 11.49 -3.13 -5.17
C ALA A 71 11.27 -3.53 -3.71
N LEU A 72 10.03 -3.84 -3.32
CA LEU A 72 9.72 -4.33 -1.98
C LEU A 72 10.39 -5.69 -1.71
N ALA A 73 10.40 -6.59 -2.69
CA ALA A 73 11.10 -7.87 -2.60
C ALA A 73 12.62 -7.68 -2.46
N MET A 74 13.22 -6.70 -3.15
CA MET A 74 14.64 -6.35 -3.01
C MET A 74 14.98 -5.77 -1.63
N HIS A 75 14.06 -4.97 -1.04
CA HIS A 75 14.22 -4.46 0.32
C HIS A 75 13.90 -5.50 1.40
N SER A 76 13.15 -6.55 1.05
CA SER A 76 12.90 -7.69 1.93
C SER A 76 14.11 -8.62 1.94
N LYS A 77 15.02 -8.42 2.90
CA LYS A 77 15.97 -9.46 3.27
C LYS A 77 15.20 -10.60 3.90
N ILE A 78 14.78 -11.58 3.11
CA ILE A 78 14.38 -12.86 3.65
C ILE A 78 15.62 -13.41 4.35
N VAL A 79 15.66 -13.29 5.68
CA VAL A 79 16.64 -13.98 6.52
C VAL A 79 16.25 -15.45 6.48
N SER A 80 16.66 -16.14 5.42
CA SER A 80 16.55 -17.58 5.25
C SER A 80 17.59 -18.30 6.11
N TYR A 81 17.68 -17.95 7.39
CA TYR A 81 18.38 -18.82 8.31
C TYR A 81 17.51 -20.07 8.47
N ARG A 82 18.03 -21.24 8.08
CA ARG A 82 17.39 -22.52 8.41
C ARG A 82 17.18 -22.50 9.92
N ARG A 83 15.92 -22.43 10.37
CA ARG A 83 15.63 -22.45 11.79
C ARG A 83 16.16 -23.77 12.33
N GLY A 84 17.07 -23.71 13.30
CA GLY A 84 17.57 -24.92 13.95
C GLY A 84 16.38 -25.70 14.51
N VAL A 85 16.43 -27.03 14.42
CA VAL A 85 15.35 -27.93 14.86
C VAL A 85 14.92 -27.61 16.29
N VAL A 86 15.89 -27.35 17.17
CA VAL A 86 15.69 -26.92 18.57
C VAL A 86 14.86 -25.64 18.70
N MET A 87 15.11 -24.63 17.85
CA MET A 87 14.35 -23.37 17.90
C MET A 87 12.92 -23.55 17.40
N ALA A 88 12.71 -24.42 16.40
CA ALA A 88 11.38 -24.73 15.90
C ALA A 88 10.54 -25.50 16.94
N GLU A 89 11.16 -26.47 17.62
CA GLU A 89 10.54 -27.21 18.73
C GLU A 89 10.20 -26.30 19.91
N MET A 90 11.12 -25.41 20.30
CA MET A 90 10.87 -24.43 21.37
C MET A 90 9.70 -23.52 21.01
N GLU A 91 9.65 -22.98 19.79
CA GLU A 91 8.53 -22.15 19.33
C GLU A 91 7.20 -22.92 19.32
N GLN A 92 7.22 -24.20 18.95
CA GLN A 92 6.02 -25.05 18.96
C GLN A 92 5.52 -25.30 20.39
N LEU A 93 6.42 -25.64 21.32
CA LEU A 93 6.08 -25.81 22.73
C LEU A 93 5.55 -24.51 23.34
N LEU A 94 6.17 -23.37 23.01
CA LEU A 94 5.72 -22.07 23.47
C LEU A 94 4.33 -21.71 22.91
N ARG A 95 4.06 -22.00 21.63
CA ARG A 95 2.73 -21.86 21.03
C ARG A 95 1.68 -22.69 21.76
N MET A 96 1.99 -23.97 22.03
CA MET A 96 1.10 -24.86 22.77
C MET A 96 0.81 -24.33 24.19
N TRP A 97 1.83 -23.84 24.89
CA TRP A 97 1.67 -23.28 26.23
C TRP A 97 0.82 -22.01 26.26
N ILE A 98 1.07 -21.07 25.33
CA ILE A 98 0.29 -19.83 25.22
C ILE A 98 -1.18 -20.16 24.90
N GLU A 99 -1.43 -21.06 23.94
CA GLU A 99 -2.80 -21.41 23.58
C GLU A 99 -3.51 -22.19 24.70
N GLY A 100 -2.79 -23.07 25.39
CA GLY A 100 -3.27 -23.75 26.59
C GLY A 100 -3.65 -22.76 27.71
N ARG A 101 -2.83 -21.74 27.94
CA ARG A 101 -3.09 -20.67 28.92
C ARG A 101 -4.26 -19.78 28.51
N ARG A 102 -4.41 -19.46 27.23
CA ARG A 102 -5.59 -18.75 26.70
C ARG A 102 -6.86 -19.59 26.81
N ARG A 103 -6.77 -20.90 26.64
CA ARG A 103 -7.87 -21.84 26.82
C ARG A 103 -8.27 -21.92 28.30
N CYS A 104 -7.31 -22.11 29.21
CA CYS A 104 -7.57 -22.08 30.66
C CYS A 104 -8.12 -20.74 31.13
N CYS A 105 -7.56 -19.60 30.69
CA CYS A 105 -8.11 -18.28 31.02
C CYS A 105 -9.54 -18.09 30.48
N ARG A 106 -9.88 -18.63 29.31
CA ARG A 106 -11.25 -18.62 28.78
C ARG A 106 -12.21 -19.45 29.64
N PHE A 107 -11.78 -20.61 30.16
CA PHE A 107 -12.59 -21.45 31.03
C PHE A 107 -12.76 -20.85 32.43
N ILE A 108 -11.68 -20.38 33.06
CA ILE A 108 -11.74 -19.75 34.38
C ILE A 108 -12.56 -18.45 34.33
N PHE A 109 -12.35 -17.61 33.32
CA PHE A 109 -13.10 -16.35 33.19
C PHE A 109 -14.58 -16.55 32.85
N LYS A 110 -14.94 -17.58 32.08
CA LYS A 110 -16.35 -17.94 31.84
C LYS A 110 -17.01 -18.55 33.07
N ALA A 111 -16.32 -19.43 33.80
CA ALA A 111 -16.82 -20.02 35.05
C ALA A 111 -17.05 -18.94 36.13
N SER A 112 -16.11 -18.00 36.30
CA SER A 112 -16.27 -16.88 37.23
C SER A 112 -17.40 -15.91 36.82
N ARG A 113 -17.66 -15.72 35.52
CA ARG A 113 -18.81 -14.93 35.05
C ARG A 113 -20.16 -15.62 35.29
N GLN A 114 -20.23 -16.95 35.21
CA GLN A 114 -21.47 -17.69 35.46
C GLN A 114 -21.84 -17.64 36.95
N GLN A 115 -20.88 -17.89 37.85
CA GLN A 115 -21.12 -17.78 39.29
C GLN A 115 -21.53 -16.37 39.72
N LYS A 116 -20.94 -15.31 39.12
CA LYS A 116 -21.33 -13.92 39.41
C LYS A 116 -22.71 -13.55 38.85
N LYS A 117 -23.19 -14.22 37.79
CA LYS A 117 -24.56 -14.04 37.28
C LYS A 117 -25.59 -14.76 38.16
N GLU A 118 -25.27 -15.96 38.65
CA GLU A 118 -26.16 -16.73 39.52
C GLU A 118 -26.26 -16.12 40.93
N ALA A 119 -25.16 -15.55 41.45
CA ALA A 119 -25.16 -14.81 42.72
C ALA A 119 -25.89 -13.45 42.67
N LEU A 120 -26.28 -12.97 41.48
CA LEU A 120 -27.02 -11.71 41.28
C LEU A 120 -28.52 -11.94 41.00
N VAL A 121 -28.94 -13.21 40.98
CA VAL A 121 -30.32 -13.66 40.72
C VAL A 121 -31.00 -14.16 42.01
N ILE A 122 -30.33 -14.02 43.16
CA ILE A 122 -30.92 -14.21 44.50
C ILE A 122 -31.08 -12.85 45.17
#